data_AF-A0A160IQD8-F1
#
_entry.id   AF-A0A160IQD8-F1
#
_cell.length_a   1.000
_cell.length_b   1.000
_cell.length_c   1.000
_cell.angle_alpha   90.00
_cell.angle_beta   90.00
_cell.angle_gamma   90.00
#
_symmetry.space_group_name_H-M   'P 1'
#
loop_
_entity.id
_entity.type
_entity.pdbx_description
1 polymer ?
#
loop_
_entity_poly.entity_id
_entity_poly.type
_entity_poly.pdbx_seq_one_letter_code
_entity_poly.pdbx_strand_id
1 'polypeptide(L)' 'MNIVEEYETVIAGGLVSIVVSYEQDKPFPYYAVSTHNVDGAGKTLEEAKMKCEQATKMQIITNL' A
#
# COMPACT_ATOMS: atom_id res chain seq x y z
N MET A 1 3.49 -6.08 -14.14
CA MET A 1 2.63 -5.62 -13.03
C MET A 1 1.16 -5.90 -13.32
N ASN A 2 0.53 -6.81 -12.56
CA ASN A 2 -0.91 -7.12 -12.63
C ASN A 2 -1.59 -6.62 -11.34
N ILE A 3 -2.70 -5.89 -11.44
CA ILE A 3 -3.48 -5.50 -10.25
C ILE A 3 -4.16 -6.75 -9.69
N VAL A 4 -3.98 -6.99 -8.40
CA VAL A 4 -4.56 -8.15 -7.69
C VAL A 4 -5.66 -7.75 -6.72
N GLU A 5 -5.61 -6.54 -6.19
CA GLU A 5 -6.62 -6.02 -5.27
C GLU A 5 -6.63 -4.48 -5.31
N GLU A 6 -7.81 -3.90 -5.15
CA GLU A 6 -8.01 -2.47 -4.92
C GLU A 6 -9.05 -2.32 -3.82
N TYR A 7 -8.77 -1.47 -2.84
CA TYR A 7 -9.68 -1.24 -1.72
C TYR A 7 -9.52 0.16 -1.14
N GLU A 8 -10.58 0.63 -0.49
CA GLU A 8 -10.57 1.87 0.27
C GLU A 8 -10.53 1.57 1.77
N THR A 9 -9.76 2.36 2.51
CA THR A 9 -9.67 2.25 3.96
C THR A 9 -9.48 3.63 4.59
N VAL A 10 -9.82 3.76 5.87
CA VAL A 10 -9.67 5.03 6.62
C VAL A 10 -8.34 5.00 7.37
N ILE A 11 -7.42 5.88 6.99
CA ILE A 11 -6.11 6.03 7.64
C ILE A 11 -6.00 7.44 8.23
N ALA A 12 -5.73 7.52 9.53
CA ALA A 12 -5.62 8.79 10.26
C ALA A 12 -6.81 9.75 10.06
N GLY A 13 -8.01 9.20 9.86
CA GLY A 13 -9.25 9.97 9.65
C GLY A 13 -9.51 10.39 8.21
N GLY A 14 -8.58 10.12 7.27
CA GLY A 14 -8.77 10.34 5.84
C GLY A 14 -9.13 9.03 5.10
N LEU A 15 -9.99 9.12 4.09
CA LEU A 15 -10.23 8.01 3.16
C LEU A 15 -9.05 7.87 2.20
N VAL A 16 -8.47 6.67 2.12
CA VAL A 16 -7.31 6.33 1.30
C VAL A 16 -7.67 5.13 0.44
N SER A 17 -7.47 5.24 -0.88
CA SER A 17 -7.51 4.07 -1.78
C SER A 17 -6.11 3.47 -1.89
N ILE A 18 -6.04 2.14 -1.84
CA ILE A 18 -4.81 1.36 -1.98
C ILE A 18 -5.00 0.37 -3.12
N VAL A 19 -4.06 0.41 -4.07
CA VAL A 19 -3.98 -0.53 -5.18
C VAL A 19 -2.81 -1.46 -4.93
N VAL A 20 -3.07 -2.77 -4.94
CA VAL A 20 -2.06 -3.81 -4.79
C VAL A 20 -1.86 -4.50 -6.12
N SER A 21 -0.60 -4.63 -6.49
CA SER A 21 -0.16 -5.28 -7.71
C SER A 21 0.80 -6.43 -7.41
N TYR A 22 0.88 -7.35 -8.35
CA TYR A 22 1.76 -8.50 -8.31
C TYR A 22 2.68 -8.52 -9.53
N GLU A 23 3.94 -8.82 -9.31
CA GLU A 23 4.94 -9.03 -10.34
C GLU A 23 5.79 -10.28 -10.05
N GLN A 24 5.87 -11.18 -11.02
CA GLN A 24 6.70 -12.38 -10.92
C GLN A 24 8.18 -12.01 -10.99
N ASP A 25 9.04 -12.90 -10.48
CA ASP A 25 10.51 -12.77 -10.52
C ASP A 25 11.09 -11.57 -9.76
N LYS A 26 10.35 -11.01 -8.79
CA LYS A 26 10.83 -10.00 -7.86
C LYS A 26 11.07 -10.59 -6.45
N PRO A 27 12.08 -10.10 -5.70
CA PRO A 27 12.28 -10.49 -4.30
C PRO A 27 11.07 -10.17 -3.40
N PHE A 28 10.34 -9.11 -3.75
CA PHE A 28 9.06 -8.70 -3.14
C PHE A 28 8.03 -8.58 -4.27
N PRO A 29 7.32 -9.67 -4.58
CA PRO A 29 6.44 -9.71 -5.73
C PRO A 29 5.13 -8.96 -5.52
N TYR A 30 4.75 -8.61 -4.29
CA TYR A 30 3.57 -7.80 -4.00
C TYR A 30 3.96 -6.36 -3.73
N TYR A 31 3.25 -5.43 -4.36
CA TYR A 31 3.50 -4.00 -4.26
C TYR A 31 2.18 -3.24 -4.13
N ALA A 32 2.00 -2.56 -3.01
CA ALA A 32 0.84 -1.74 -2.69
C ALA A 32 1.20 -0.26 -2.80
N VAL A 33 0.30 0.55 -3.36
CA VAL A 33 0.45 2.01 -3.48
C VAL A 33 -0.83 2.68 -3.05
N SER A 34 -0.73 3.70 -2.21
CA SER A 34 -1.86 4.53 -1.77
C SER A 34 -2.08 5.75 -2.65
N THR A 35 -3.26 6.36 -2.56
CA THR A 35 -3.59 7.66 -3.19
C THR A 35 -2.66 8.81 -2.79
N HIS A 36 -1.91 8.66 -1.69
CA HIS A 36 -0.90 9.63 -1.26
C HIS A 36 0.50 9.40 -1.86
N ASN A 37 0.60 8.51 -2.86
CA ASN A 37 1.86 8.09 -3.49
C ASN A 37 2.85 7.48 -2.49
N VAL A 38 2.34 6.76 -1.49
CA VAL A 38 3.16 5.97 -0.56
C VAL A 38 3.05 4.52 -0.91
N ASP A 39 4.18 3.84 -0.90
CA ASP A 39 4.28 2.45 -1.30
C ASP A 39 4.68 1.48 -0.17
N GLY A 40 4.34 0.22 -0.38
CA GLY A 40 4.72 -0.89 0.47
C GLY A 40 4.97 -2.17 -0.34
N ALA A 41 6.15 -2.76 -0.18
CA ALA A 41 6.53 -4.00 -0.85
C ALA A 41 6.60 -5.20 0.11
N GLY A 42 6.05 -6.34 -0.29
CA GLY A 42 5.94 -7.55 0.52
C GLY A 42 6.18 -8.85 -0.24
N LYS A 43 6.51 -9.91 0.49
CA LYS A 43 6.52 -11.29 -0.02
C LYS A 43 5.11 -11.84 -0.15
N THR A 44 4.17 -11.32 0.64
CA THR A 44 2.75 -11.64 0.58
C THR A 44 1.92 -10.38 0.32
N LEU A 45 0.67 -10.60 -0.09
CA LEU A 45 -0.34 -9.55 -0.26
C LEU A 45 -0.50 -8.73 1.03
N GLU A 46 -0.65 -9.40 2.17
CA GLU A 46 -0.85 -8.79 3.49
C GLU A 46 0.35 -7.97 3.95
N GLU A 47 1.58 -8.44 3.67
CA GLU A 47 2.79 -7.68 4.00
C GLU A 47 2.88 -6.37 3.22
N ALA A 48 2.56 -6.39 1.93
CA ALA A 48 2.57 -5.20 1.09
C ALA A 48 1.52 -4.18 1.59
N LYS A 49 0.29 -4.67 1.86
CA LYS A 49 -0.82 -3.86 2.42
C LYS A 49 -0.43 -3.21 3.74
N MET A 50 0.03 -4.01 4.71
CA MET A 50 0.39 -3.53 6.03
C MET A 50 1.48 -2.46 5.99
N LYS A 51 2.52 -2.66 5.19
CA LYS A 51 3.60 -1.67 5.03
C LYS A 51 3.11 -0.38 4.38
N CYS A 52 2.32 -0.49 3.32
CA CYS A 52 1.75 0.66 2.63
C CYS A 52 0.84 1.46 3.58
N GLU A 53 -0.03 0.80 4.34
CA GLU A 53 -0.91 1.44 5.31
C GLU A 53 -0.15 2.14 6.44
N GLN A 54 0.86 1.49 7.02
CA GLN A 54 1.69 2.08 8.08
C GLN A 54 2.48 3.29 7.59
N ALA A 55 3.10 3.17 6.41
CA ALA A 55 3.85 4.27 5.81
C ALA A 55 2.91 5.44 5.44
N THR A 56 1.73 5.14 4.89
CA THR A 56 0.72 6.17 4.58
C THR A 56 0.25 6.89 5.84
N LYS A 57 -0.02 6.13 6.92
CA LYS A 57 -0.38 6.72 8.22
C LYS A 57 0.70 7.67 8.73
N MET A 58 1.97 7.28 8.64
CA MET A 58 3.08 8.11 9.08
C MET A 58 3.20 9.38 8.24
N GLN A 59 3.07 9.27 6.92
CA GLN A 59 3.13 10.42 6.01
C GLN A 59 1.98 11.41 6.26
N ILE A 60 0.76 10.92 6.47
CA ILE A 60 -0.39 11.79 6.80
C ILE A 60 -0.11 12.52 8.11
N ILE A 61 0.36 11.83 9.16
CA ILE A 61 0.66 12.44 10.46
C ILE A 61 1.80 13.46 10.37
N THR A 62 2.85 13.19 9.58
CA THR A 62 3.97 14.14 9.39
C THR A 62 3.58 15.39 8.60
N ASN A 63 2.56 15.30 7.74
CA ASN A 63 2.08 16.41 6.92
C ASN A 63 0.86 17.15 7.54
N LEU A 64 0.45 16.80 8.75
CA LEU A 64 -0.55 17.52 9.56
C LEU A 64 0.12 18.55 10.48
#